data_AF-A0A495T4D9-F1
#
_entry.id   AF-A0A495T4D9-F1
#
_cell.length_a   1.000
_cell.length_b   1.000
_cell.length_c   1.000
_cell.angle_alpha   90.00
_cell.angle_beta   90.00
_cell.angle_gamma   90.00
#
_symmetry.space_group_name_H-M   'P 1'
#
loop_
_entity.id
_entity.type
_entity.pdbx_description
1 polymer ?
#
loop_
_entity_poly.entity_id
_entity_poly.type
_entity_poly.pdbx_seq_one_letter_code
_entity_poly.pdbx_strand_id
1 'polypeptide(L)'
;MLLKIRKHKKRQRHNKRGWLWDTRVKLHCKRKTWPVRAPHKYGSLPPRNSWKASETRREQQQCTARRRAMYEWLSSLSASVGEIESVPHEQGKTSTEFRLGRMHPAIRIFLTANTIAVSIHYRGRCWDIVKCSEAAPAKTSGGWFDAFNPPEFKVIYPDLDTLWCEEVFEPFCRWFGLMMCKDDSLILYGTRDDTTWAKLMPTETPMGLFEVARFPVWLAYCSRAGWQ
;
A
#
# COMPACT_ATOMS: atom_id res chain seq x y z
N MET A 1 24.98 -68.77 -17.23
CA MET A 1 25.33 -67.35 -17.47
C MET A 1 24.06 -66.54 -17.66
N LEU A 2 23.67 -65.74 -16.67
CA LEU A 2 22.39 -65.01 -16.65
C LEU A 2 22.63 -63.51 -16.92
N LEU A 3 21.99 -63.01 -17.98
CA LEU A 3 22.01 -61.61 -18.42
C LEU A 3 21.27 -60.70 -17.42
N LYS A 4 22.01 -59.80 -16.76
CA LYS A 4 21.46 -58.74 -15.90
C LYS A 4 21.05 -57.53 -16.77
N ILE A 5 19.75 -57.38 -17.00
CA ILE A 5 19.15 -56.20 -17.65
C ILE A 5 19.07 -55.05 -16.63
N ARG A 6 20.00 -54.08 -16.74
CA ARG A 6 19.92 -52.79 -16.04
C ARG A 6 18.89 -51.89 -16.74
N LYS A 7 17.71 -51.70 -16.15
CA LYS A 7 16.75 -50.67 -16.58
C LYS A 7 17.16 -49.31 -16.00
N HIS A 8 17.60 -48.41 -16.87
CA HIS A 8 17.80 -46.99 -16.58
C HIS A 8 16.47 -46.31 -16.22
N LYS A 9 16.31 -45.85 -14.98
CA LYS A 9 15.27 -44.89 -14.60
C LYS A 9 15.65 -43.50 -15.14
N LYS A 10 15.03 -43.07 -16.23
CA LYS A 10 15.05 -41.67 -16.68
C LYS A 10 14.37 -40.81 -15.61
N ARG A 11 15.14 -39.96 -14.94
CA ARG A 11 14.62 -38.86 -14.11
C ARG A 11 13.94 -37.84 -15.03
N GLN A 12 12.60 -37.84 -15.07
CA GLN A 12 11.83 -36.71 -15.59
C GLN A 12 12.05 -35.51 -14.68
N ARG A 13 12.88 -34.56 -15.13
CA ARG A 13 12.92 -33.20 -14.56
C ARG A 13 11.71 -32.45 -15.11
N HIS A 14 10.64 -32.37 -14.34
CA HIS A 14 9.56 -31.43 -14.63
C HIS A 14 10.08 -29.99 -14.46
N ASN A 15 10.19 -29.29 -15.59
CA ASN A 15 10.37 -27.85 -15.68
C ASN A 15 9.18 -27.13 -14.99
N LYS A 16 9.33 -26.78 -13.72
CA LYS A 16 8.41 -25.88 -12.99
C LYS A 16 9.01 -24.49 -12.74
N ARG A 17 9.74 -23.93 -13.71
CA ARG A 17 10.25 -22.54 -13.65
C ARG A 17 9.80 -21.64 -14.80
N GLY A 18 8.90 -22.13 -15.67
CA GLY A 18 8.50 -21.41 -16.90
C GLY A 18 7.24 -20.54 -16.80
N TRP A 19 6.38 -20.72 -15.79
CA TRP A 19 5.04 -20.10 -15.83
C TRP A 19 4.94 -18.70 -15.18
N LEU A 20 5.90 -18.32 -14.33
CA LEU A 20 5.90 -17.01 -13.65
C LEU A 20 6.43 -15.83 -14.49
N TRP A 21 6.78 -16.06 -15.76
CA TRP A 21 7.27 -15.01 -16.67
C TRP A 21 6.26 -14.57 -17.72
N ASP A 22 5.15 -15.30 -17.92
CA ASP A 22 4.18 -15.01 -18.98
C ASP A 22 3.14 -13.92 -18.63
N THR A 23 3.12 -13.44 -17.38
CA THR A 23 2.37 -12.24 -16.99
C THR A 23 3.24 -10.98 -16.98
N ARG A 24 4.38 -10.99 -17.70
CA ARG A 24 4.99 -9.74 -18.19
C ARG A 24 4.07 -9.17 -19.25
N VAL A 25 3.14 -8.34 -18.78
CA VAL A 25 2.57 -7.18 -19.46
C VAL A 25 3.42 -6.83 -20.68
N LYS A 26 2.86 -7.11 -21.86
CA LYS A 26 3.36 -6.63 -23.16
C LYS A 26 3.22 -5.10 -23.21
N LEU A 27 4.02 -4.39 -22.41
CA LEU A 27 4.32 -2.98 -22.63
C LEU A 27 5.34 -2.95 -23.77
N HIS A 28 4.83 -2.98 -25.00
CA HIS A 28 5.57 -2.47 -26.15
C HIS A 28 5.83 -0.98 -25.90
N CYS A 29 6.91 -0.68 -25.19
CA CYS A 29 7.57 0.61 -25.29
C CYS A 29 8.08 0.75 -26.73
N LYS A 30 7.23 1.26 -27.63
CA LYS A 30 7.69 1.94 -28.84
C LYS A 30 8.58 3.08 -28.34
N ARG A 31 9.90 2.85 -28.26
CA ARG A 31 10.90 3.90 -28.05
C ARG A 31 10.79 4.83 -29.26
N LYS A 32 9.95 5.87 -29.15
CA LYS A 32 10.12 7.07 -29.95
C LYS A 32 11.51 7.59 -29.59
N THR A 33 12.41 7.58 -30.55
CA THR A 33 13.69 8.30 -30.50
C THR A 33 13.33 9.77 -30.34
N TRP A 34 13.35 10.28 -29.10
CA TRP A 34 13.21 11.70 -28.86
C TRP A 34 14.48 12.39 -29.34
N PRO A 35 14.40 13.43 -30.17
CA PRO A 35 15.57 14.21 -30.54
C PRO A 35 16.20 14.79 -29.27
N VAL A 36 17.53 14.66 -29.17
CA VAL A 36 18.34 15.22 -28.08
C VAL A 36 18.08 16.72 -28.03
N ARG A 37 17.31 17.18 -27.04
CA ARG A 37 17.07 18.62 -26.85
C ARG A 37 18.41 19.28 -26.51
N ALA A 38 18.73 20.33 -27.26
CA ALA A 38 19.87 21.21 -26.99
C ALA A 38 19.79 21.75 -25.54
N PRO A 39 20.95 21.99 -24.89
CA PRO A 39 20.98 22.46 -23.51
C PRO A 39 20.43 23.89 -23.42
N HIS A 40 19.19 24.01 -22.92
CA HIS A 40 18.64 25.30 -22.52
C HIS A 40 19.41 25.80 -21.29
N LYS A 41 20.30 26.77 -21.51
CA LYS A 41 20.85 27.63 -20.45
C LYS A 41 19.80 28.69 -20.10
N TYR A 42 18.94 28.41 -19.12
CA TYR A 42 18.19 29.47 -18.44
C TYR A 42 18.34 29.28 -16.93
N GLY A 43 18.73 30.35 -16.24
CA GLY A 43 19.00 30.44 -14.82
C GLY A 43 17.75 30.36 -13.96
N SER A 44 16.98 29.28 -14.08
CA SER A 44 16.02 28.88 -13.06
C SER A 44 16.77 28.25 -11.90
N LEU A 45 16.47 28.70 -10.68
CA LEU A 45 16.79 27.96 -9.46
C LEU A 45 16.40 26.49 -9.71
N PRO A 46 17.26 25.51 -9.36
CA PRO A 46 16.93 24.10 -9.57
C PRO A 46 15.56 23.84 -8.95
N PRO A 47 14.64 23.16 -9.67
CA PRO A 47 13.34 22.82 -9.10
C PRO A 47 13.60 22.17 -7.75
N ARG A 48 12.94 22.69 -6.71
CA ARG A 48 13.25 22.48 -5.29
C ARG A 48 13.40 21.01 -4.89
N ASN A 49 12.94 20.08 -5.73
CA ASN A 49 13.02 18.64 -5.58
C ASN A 49 13.51 17.93 -6.86
N SER A 50 14.65 18.30 -7.45
CA SER A 50 15.29 17.45 -8.47
C SER A 50 16.00 16.28 -7.78
N TRP A 51 15.25 15.24 -7.42
CA TRP A 51 15.83 14.01 -6.87
C TRP A 51 16.90 13.48 -7.80
N LYS A 52 18.02 13.04 -7.24
CA LYS A 52 19.03 12.35 -8.05
C LYS A 52 18.39 11.07 -8.56
N ALA A 53 18.66 10.70 -9.82
CA ALA A 53 18.10 9.48 -10.41
C ALA A 53 18.38 8.22 -9.56
N SER A 54 19.47 8.20 -8.80
CA SER A 54 19.80 7.15 -7.83
C SER A 54 18.85 7.10 -6.63
N GLU A 55 18.43 8.25 -6.11
CA GLU A 55 17.51 8.35 -4.97
C GLU A 55 16.11 7.88 -5.38
N THR A 56 15.61 8.34 -6.54
CA THR A 56 14.33 7.86 -7.10
C THR A 56 14.33 6.36 -7.34
N ARG A 57 15.44 5.78 -7.83
CA ARG A 57 15.54 4.32 -8.01
C ARG A 57 15.51 3.58 -6.68
N ARG A 58 16.21 4.08 -5.66
CA ARG A 58 16.21 3.49 -4.31
C ARG A 58 14.81 3.52 -3.71
N GLU A 59 14.14 4.65 -3.77
CA GLU A 59 12.77 4.80 -3.26
C GLU A 59 11.79 3.89 -4.02
N GLN A 60 11.91 3.80 -5.35
CA GLN A 60 11.12 2.87 -6.15
C GLN A 60 11.36 1.40 -5.75
N GLN A 61 12.62 1.01 -5.50
CA GLN A 61 12.96 -0.33 -5.04
C GLN A 61 12.34 -0.63 -3.67
N GLN A 62 12.45 0.31 -2.73
CA GLN A 62 11.83 0.20 -1.40
C GLN A 62 10.31 0.11 -1.50
N CYS A 63 9.66 1.04 -2.20
CA CYS A 63 8.22 1.00 -2.44
C CYS A 63 7.78 -0.32 -3.09
N THR A 64 8.56 -0.86 -4.04
CA THR A 64 8.26 -2.17 -4.65
C THR A 64 8.34 -3.32 -3.64
N ALA A 65 9.33 -3.33 -2.76
CA ALA A 65 9.45 -4.32 -1.69
C ALA A 65 8.29 -4.21 -0.69
N ARG A 66 7.97 -2.98 -0.25
CA ARG A 66 6.84 -2.73 0.67
C ARG A 66 5.50 -3.10 0.06
N ARG A 67 5.32 -2.80 -1.22
CA ARG A 67 4.14 -3.21 -2.00
C ARG A 67 3.96 -4.72 -1.93
N ARG A 68 5.02 -5.50 -2.16
CA ARG A 68 4.93 -6.96 -2.08
C ARG A 68 4.52 -7.45 -0.69
N ALA A 69 5.16 -6.93 0.37
CA ALA A 69 4.81 -7.28 1.75
C ALA A 69 3.33 -6.97 2.05
N MET A 70 2.86 -5.79 1.65
CA MET A 70 1.47 -5.39 1.82
C MET A 70 0.50 -6.29 1.03
N TYR A 71 0.82 -6.61 -0.23
CA TYR A 71 0.02 -7.51 -1.06
C TYR A 71 -0.04 -8.92 -0.48
N GLU A 72 1.09 -9.47 -0.03
CA GLU A 72 1.16 -10.79 0.59
C GLU A 72 0.29 -10.85 1.85
N TRP A 73 0.37 -9.83 2.70
CA TRP A 73 -0.45 -9.74 3.90
C TRP A 73 -1.94 -9.57 3.57
N LEU A 74 -2.32 -8.62 2.71
CA LEU A 74 -3.72 -8.46 2.29
C LEU A 74 -4.27 -9.71 1.61
N SER A 75 -3.45 -10.42 0.83
CA SER A 75 -3.84 -11.67 0.17
C SER A 75 -4.09 -12.78 1.18
N SER A 76 -3.36 -12.80 2.30
CA SER A 76 -3.66 -13.71 3.42
C SER A 76 -5.01 -13.42 4.09
N LEU A 77 -5.52 -12.19 3.93
CA LEU A 77 -6.84 -11.74 4.41
C LEU A 77 -7.92 -11.77 3.32
N SER A 78 -7.63 -12.23 2.10
CA SER A 78 -8.54 -12.15 0.94
C SER A 78 -9.91 -12.77 1.19
N ALA A 79 -9.97 -13.84 1.98
CA ALA A 79 -11.23 -14.47 2.40
C ALA A 79 -12.14 -13.54 3.23
N SER A 80 -11.58 -12.49 3.84
CA SER A 80 -12.27 -11.51 4.67
C SER A 80 -12.48 -10.19 3.92
N VAL A 81 -11.44 -9.69 3.25
CA VAL A 81 -11.42 -8.36 2.63
C VAL A 81 -11.76 -8.35 1.15
N GLY A 82 -11.87 -9.52 0.53
CA GLY A 82 -12.06 -9.67 -0.91
C GLY A 82 -10.77 -9.55 -1.72
N GLU A 83 -10.94 -9.52 -3.04
CA GLU A 83 -9.83 -9.33 -3.98
C GLU A 83 -9.20 -7.94 -3.84
N ILE A 84 -7.89 -7.85 -4.09
CA ILE A 84 -7.16 -6.59 -4.09
C ILE A 84 -7.29 -5.95 -5.47
N GLU A 85 -8.07 -4.88 -5.55
CA GLU A 85 -8.31 -4.13 -6.77
C GLU A 85 -7.28 -2.99 -6.90
N SER A 86 -6.45 -3.02 -7.95
CA SER A 86 -5.58 -1.89 -8.26
C SER A 86 -6.38 -0.72 -8.83
N VAL A 87 -6.16 0.50 -8.34
CA VAL A 87 -6.77 1.71 -8.92
C VAL A 87 -5.92 2.17 -10.12
N PRO A 88 -6.41 2.07 -11.38
CA PRO A 88 -5.55 2.21 -12.57
C PRO A 88 -4.91 3.59 -12.76
N HIS A 89 -5.54 4.66 -12.27
CA HIS A 89 -5.09 6.04 -12.49
C HIS A 89 -4.10 6.58 -11.44
N GLU A 90 -3.81 5.83 -10.39
CA GLU A 90 -3.09 6.36 -9.22
C GLU A 90 -1.83 5.56 -8.86
N GLN A 91 -1.34 4.72 -9.79
CA GLN A 91 -0.05 4.03 -9.61
C GLN A 91 1.13 4.93 -10.00
N GLY A 92 1.78 5.51 -8.99
CA GLY A 92 3.06 6.19 -9.13
C GLY A 92 4.24 5.21 -9.18
N LYS A 93 5.44 5.73 -9.50
CA LYS A 93 6.68 4.94 -9.35
C LYS A 93 7.01 4.65 -7.89
N THR A 94 6.63 5.56 -6.99
CA THR A 94 6.97 5.57 -5.56
C THR A 94 5.73 5.47 -4.67
N SER A 95 4.55 5.35 -5.25
CA SER A 95 3.29 5.23 -4.54
C SER A 95 2.36 4.24 -5.23
N THR A 96 1.42 3.67 -4.48
CA THR A 96 0.37 2.81 -5.04
C THR A 96 -0.87 2.91 -4.20
N GLU A 97 -2.01 2.89 -4.87
CA GLU A 97 -3.31 2.87 -4.24
C GLU A 97 -4.06 1.57 -4.59
N PHE A 98 -4.73 1.01 -3.59
CA PHE A 98 -5.51 -0.21 -3.69
C PHE A 98 -6.90 -0.03 -3.11
N ARG A 99 -7.83 -0.84 -3.59
CA ARG A 99 -9.15 -1.06 -2.99
C ARG A 99 -9.27 -2.54 -2.63
N LEU A 100 -10.11 -2.84 -1.65
CA LEU A 100 -10.42 -4.19 -1.25
C LEU A 100 -11.87 -4.48 -1.66
N GLY A 101 -12.10 -5.57 -2.40
CA GLY A 101 -13.37 -5.82 -3.09
C GLY A 101 -14.59 -5.99 -2.16
N ARG A 102 -14.37 -6.28 -0.86
CA ARG A 102 -15.45 -6.32 0.14
C ARG A 102 -15.55 -5.07 1.02
N MET A 103 -14.65 -4.11 0.84
CA MET A 103 -14.77 -2.79 1.48
C MET A 103 -15.52 -1.82 0.58
N HIS A 104 -16.15 -0.82 1.20
CA HIS A 104 -16.82 0.23 0.45
C HIS A 104 -15.83 0.95 -0.50
N PRO A 105 -16.22 1.22 -1.76
CA PRO A 105 -15.37 1.86 -2.76
C PRO A 105 -14.74 3.21 -2.37
N ALA A 106 -15.36 3.90 -1.41
CA ALA A 106 -14.83 5.16 -0.86
C ALA A 106 -13.54 4.96 -0.07
N ILE A 107 -13.32 3.77 0.50
CA ILE A 107 -12.15 3.46 1.31
C ILE A 107 -11.03 3.01 0.38
N ARG A 108 -9.90 3.70 0.46
CA ARG A 108 -8.72 3.39 -0.33
C ARG A 108 -7.50 3.25 0.58
N ILE A 109 -6.59 2.37 0.20
CA ILE A 109 -5.33 2.17 0.90
C ILE A 109 -4.22 2.70 0.02
N PHE A 110 -3.51 3.69 0.53
CA PHE A 110 -2.38 4.33 -0.10
C PHE A 110 -1.08 3.84 0.53
N LEU A 111 -0.08 3.53 -0.30
CA LEU A 111 1.21 3.01 0.14
C LEU A 111 2.35 3.75 -0.56
N THR A 112 3.36 4.14 0.19
CA THR A 112 4.66 4.64 -0.31
C THR A 112 5.81 3.80 0.25
N ALA A 113 7.05 4.26 0.08
CA ALA A 113 8.20 3.65 0.74
C ALA A 113 8.15 3.76 2.28
N ASN A 114 7.50 4.81 2.82
CA ASN A 114 7.55 5.16 4.24
C ASN A 114 6.17 5.33 4.89
N THR A 115 5.08 5.17 4.13
CA THR A 115 3.73 5.49 4.60
C THR A 115 2.75 4.41 4.16
N ILE A 116 1.84 4.04 5.06
CA ILE A 116 0.59 3.37 4.73
C ILE A 116 -0.54 4.26 5.27
N ALA A 117 -1.46 4.65 4.41
CA ALA A 117 -2.60 5.47 4.79
C ALA A 117 -3.90 4.86 4.29
N VAL A 118 -4.98 5.10 5.03
CA VAL A 118 -6.35 4.86 4.57
C VAL A 118 -7.02 6.20 4.31
N SER A 119 -7.28 6.47 3.04
CA SER A 119 -8.00 7.67 2.60
C SER A 119 -9.45 7.33 2.31
N ILE A 120 -10.31 8.32 2.49
CA ILE A 120 -11.73 8.27 2.21
C ILE A 120 -12.02 9.19 1.05
N HIS A 121 -12.56 8.66 -0.04
CA HIS A 121 -12.86 9.43 -1.25
C HIS A 121 -14.37 9.56 -1.43
N TYR A 122 -14.84 10.79 -1.62
CA TYR A 122 -16.25 11.08 -1.83
C TYR A 122 -16.41 12.15 -2.91
N ARG A 123 -17.32 11.93 -3.87
CA ARG A 123 -17.58 12.81 -5.03
C ARG A 123 -16.31 13.19 -5.81
N GLY A 124 -15.42 12.23 -6.01
CA GLY A 124 -14.22 12.41 -6.84
C GLY A 124 -13.04 13.11 -6.17
N ARG A 125 -13.14 13.47 -4.88
CA ARG A 125 -12.03 14.05 -4.10
C ARG A 125 -11.69 13.20 -2.87
N CYS A 126 -10.46 13.31 -2.38
CA CYS A 126 -10.12 12.85 -1.04
C CYS A 126 -10.87 13.72 -0.03
N TRP A 127 -11.65 13.07 0.83
CA TRP A 127 -12.49 13.67 1.86
C TRP A 127 -11.76 13.73 3.20
N ASP A 128 -11.04 12.66 3.57
CA ASP A 128 -10.25 12.59 4.79
C ASP A 128 -9.22 11.44 4.75
N ILE A 129 -8.26 11.45 5.68
CA ILE A 129 -7.33 10.35 5.97
C ILE A 129 -7.66 9.81 7.37
N VAL A 130 -8.36 8.68 7.44
CA VAL A 130 -8.80 8.09 8.72
C VAL A 130 -7.69 7.35 9.46
N LYS A 131 -6.64 6.95 8.74
CA LYS A 131 -5.43 6.40 9.33
C LYS A 131 -4.22 6.76 8.49
N CYS A 132 -3.17 7.21 9.16
CA CYS A 132 -1.82 7.29 8.62
C CYS A 132 -0.90 6.54 9.58
N SER A 133 -0.12 5.60 9.05
CA SER A 133 1.08 5.07 9.69
C SER A 133 2.24 5.51 8.80
N GLU A 134 3.11 6.36 9.31
CA GLU A 134 4.22 6.90 8.56
C GLU A 134 5.46 7.00 9.42
N ALA A 135 6.61 6.95 8.77
CA ALA A 135 7.88 7.25 9.41
C ALA A 135 8.65 8.27 8.58
N ALA A 136 9.50 9.04 9.25
CA ALA A 136 10.51 9.92 8.66
C ALA A 136 11.90 9.36 8.96
N PRO A 137 12.41 8.41 8.15
CA PRO A 137 13.66 7.74 8.49
C PRO A 137 14.85 8.71 8.47
N ALA A 138 15.54 8.82 9.61
CA ALA A 138 16.76 9.58 9.76
C ALA A 138 17.91 8.66 10.18
N LYS A 139 19.12 8.95 9.69
CA LYS A 139 20.31 8.14 9.97
C LYS A 139 21.04 8.65 11.21
N THR A 140 21.53 7.74 12.05
CA THR A 140 22.34 8.05 13.24
C THR A 140 23.53 7.10 13.37
N SER A 141 24.44 7.35 14.32
CA SER A 141 25.44 6.37 14.73
C SER A 141 24.73 5.13 15.29
N GLY A 142 24.92 3.98 14.63
CA GLY A 142 24.32 2.71 15.05
C GLY A 142 23.06 2.28 14.30
N GLY A 143 22.48 3.13 13.42
CA GLY A 143 21.32 2.71 12.64
C GLY A 143 20.44 3.84 12.11
N TRP A 144 19.14 3.59 12.13
CA TRP A 144 18.07 4.47 11.67
C TRP A 144 17.08 4.72 12.80
N PHE A 145 16.41 5.86 12.77
CA PHE A 145 15.32 6.18 13.71
C PHE A 145 14.23 6.94 12.97
N ASP A 146 13.03 6.94 13.52
CA ASP A 146 11.95 7.80 13.03
C ASP A 146 12.09 9.21 13.61
N ALA A 147 12.24 10.20 12.73
CA ALA A 147 12.35 11.60 13.11
C ALA A 147 11.01 12.23 13.55
N PHE A 148 9.87 11.55 13.34
CA PHE A 148 8.59 11.98 13.88
C PHE A 148 8.45 11.67 15.37
N ASN A 149 9.19 10.67 15.88
CA ASN A 149 9.18 10.35 17.30
C ASN A 149 9.94 11.42 18.11
N PRO A 150 9.37 11.89 19.24
CA PRO A 150 10.08 12.83 20.09
C PRO A 150 11.30 12.13 20.74
N PRO A 151 12.30 12.89 21.20
CA PRO A 151 13.58 12.35 21.66
C PRO A 151 13.46 11.24 22.72
N GLU A 152 12.49 11.34 23.62
CA GLU A 152 12.20 10.38 24.70
C GLU A 152 11.67 9.02 24.22
N PHE A 153 11.08 8.95 23.03
CA PHE A 153 10.59 7.71 22.41
C PHE A 153 11.47 7.26 21.24
N LYS A 154 12.68 7.81 21.13
CA LYS A 154 13.60 7.49 20.03
C LYS A 154 14.11 6.06 20.14
N VAL A 155 13.72 5.21 19.19
CA VAL A 155 14.26 3.85 19.01
C VAL A 155 15.26 3.86 17.84
N ILE A 156 16.39 3.16 18.01
CA ILE A 156 17.39 2.97 16.94
C ILE A 156 17.20 1.58 16.34
N TYR A 157 16.82 1.55 15.08
CA TYR A 157 16.65 0.36 14.26
C TYR A 157 17.92 0.04 13.46
N PRO A 158 18.29 -1.23 13.28
CA PRO A 158 19.51 -1.61 12.55
C PRO A 158 19.46 -1.21 11.06
N ASP A 159 18.28 -1.25 10.44
CA ASP A 159 18.05 -0.95 9.03
C ASP A 159 16.66 -0.36 8.78
N LEU A 160 16.43 0.10 7.53
CA LEU A 160 15.17 0.69 7.10
C LEU A 160 14.01 -0.30 7.00
N ASP A 161 14.31 -1.59 6.85
CA ASP A 161 13.28 -2.64 6.78
C ASP A 161 12.68 -2.89 8.16
N THR A 162 13.52 -3.00 9.17
CA THR A 162 13.11 -3.11 10.56
C THR A 162 12.34 -1.86 11.00
N LEU A 163 12.85 -0.66 10.72
CA LEU A 163 12.14 0.59 11.03
C LEU A 163 10.76 0.64 10.39
N TRP A 164 10.65 0.37 9.09
CA TRP A 164 9.35 0.39 8.41
C TRP A 164 8.40 -0.68 8.94
N CYS A 165 8.91 -1.86 9.27
CA CYS A 165 8.09 -2.93 9.84
C CYS A 165 7.45 -2.48 11.16
N GLU A 166 8.27 -2.00 12.09
CA GLU A 166 7.88 -1.67 13.47
C GLU A 166 7.04 -0.39 13.58
N GLU A 167 7.40 0.66 12.82
CA GLU A 167 6.78 1.99 12.95
C GLU A 167 5.62 2.19 11.96
N VAL A 168 5.60 1.48 10.83
CA VAL A 168 4.63 1.71 9.77
C VAL A 168 3.71 0.51 9.59
N PHE A 169 4.28 -0.66 9.29
CA PHE A 169 3.52 -1.84 8.87
C PHE A 169 2.75 -2.49 10.01
N GLU A 170 3.42 -2.88 11.09
CA GLU A 170 2.73 -3.54 12.20
C GLU A 170 1.68 -2.65 12.89
N PRO A 171 1.92 -1.34 13.14
CA PRO A 171 0.90 -0.46 13.68
C PRO A 171 -0.31 -0.35 12.75
N PHE A 172 -0.07 -0.35 11.43
CA PHE A 172 -1.15 -0.42 10.45
C PHE A 172 -1.93 -1.73 10.53
N CYS A 173 -1.25 -2.88 10.55
CA CYS A 173 -1.87 -4.20 10.64
C CYS A 173 -2.72 -4.34 11.92
N ARG A 174 -2.21 -3.88 13.06
CA ARG A 174 -2.95 -3.87 14.34
C ARG A 174 -4.20 -2.99 14.25
N TRP A 175 -4.06 -1.76 13.74
CA TRP A 175 -5.20 -0.87 13.54
C TRP A 175 -6.24 -1.46 12.59
N PHE A 176 -5.80 -2.04 11.47
CA PHE A 176 -6.69 -2.63 10.47
C PHE A 176 -7.44 -3.83 11.05
N GLY A 177 -6.77 -4.70 11.80
CA GLY A 177 -7.41 -5.82 12.51
C GLY A 177 -8.48 -5.35 13.50
N LEU A 178 -8.21 -4.31 14.29
CA LEU A 178 -9.20 -3.73 15.20
C LEU A 178 -10.41 -3.12 14.47
N MET A 179 -10.15 -2.42 13.37
CA MET A 179 -11.17 -1.83 12.51
C MET A 179 -12.12 -2.90 11.95
N MET A 180 -11.57 -4.03 11.46
CA MET A 180 -12.37 -5.17 10.97
C MET A 180 -13.34 -5.74 12.02
N CYS A 181 -13.00 -5.64 13.30
CA CYS A 181 -13.84 -6.19 14.38
C CYS A 181 -14.92 -5.23 14.89
N LYS A 182 -14.71 -3.91 14.78
CA LYS A 182 -15.50 -2.92 15.52
C LYS A 182 -16.33 -2.00 14.65
N ASP A 183 -15.81 -1.64 13.48
CA ASP A 183 -16.37 -0.55 12.69
C ASP A 183 -17.15 -1.08 11.49
N ASP A 184 -18.45 -0.78 11.48
CA ASP A 184 -19.39 -1.24 10.46
C ASP A 184 -19.89 -0.11 9.57
N SER A 185 -19.70 1.14 10.01
CA SER A 185 -20.14 2.35 9.30
C SER A 185 -19.01 3.36 9.12
N LEU A 186 -18.87 3.84 7.89
CA LEU A 186 -18.09 5.01 7.51
C LEU A 186 -19.03 6.21 7.48
N ILE A 187 -18.81 7.17 8.38
CA ILE A 187 -19.58 8.40 8.46
C ILE A 187 -18.72 9.56 7.93
N LEU A 188 -19.24 10.27 6.94
CA LEU A 188 -18.62 11.47 6.40
C LEU A 188 -19.26 12.69 7.04
N TYR A 189 -18.42 13.62 7.44
CA TYR A 189 -18.85 14.89 7.99
C TYR A 189 -18.31 16.05 7.17
N GLY A 190 -19.02 17.17 7.22
CA GLY A 190 -18.65 18.40 6.54
C GLY A 190 -19.31 19.62 7.16
N THR A 191 -18.62 20.75 7.11
CA THR A 191 -19.14 22.08 7.50
C THR A 191 -19.39 22.94 6.26
N ARG A 192 -20.03 24.10 6.47
CA ARG A 192 -20.22 25.11 5.40
C ARG A 192 -18.92 25.73 4.92
N ASP A 193 -17.87 25.69 5.76
CA ASP A 193 -16.53 26.24 5.46
C ASP A 193 -15.63 25.21 4.75
N ASP A 194 -16.22 24.20 4.10
CA ASP A 194 -15.53 23.12 3.39
C ASP A 194 -14.57 22.27 4.25
N THR A 195 -14.61 22.37 5.58
CA THR A 195 -13.89 21.45 6.46
C THR A 195 -14.56 20.09 6.44
N THR A 196 -13.81 19.05 6.05
CA THR A 196 -14.28 17.67 5.92
C THR A 196 -13.51 16.74 6.84
N TRP A 197 -14.19 15.73 7.37
CA TRP A 197 -13.56 14.61 8.05
C TRP A 197 -14.43 13.36 7.91
N ALA A 198 -13.88 12.21 8.24
CA ALA A 198 -14.55 10.93 8.24
C ALA A 198 -14.28 10.19 9.55
N LYS A 199 -15.23 9.35 9.96
CA LYS A 199 -15.03 8.46 11.10
C LYS A 199 -15.52 7.06 10.75
N LEU A 200 -14.76 6.07 11.21
CA LEU A 200 -15.17 4.68 11.26
C LEU A 200 -15.83 4.46 12.63
N MET A 201 -17.04 3.93 12.62
CA MET A 201 -17.90 3.84 13.80
C MET A 201 -18.81 2.60 13.73
N PRO A 202 -19.34 2.13 14.88
CA PRO A 202 -20.43 1.16 14.89
C PRO A 202 -21.68 1.69 14.19
N THR A 203 -22.46 0.81 13.56
CA THR A 203 -23.70 1.17 12.84
C THR A 203 -24.73 1.88 13.72
N GLU A 204 -24.76 1.52 15.01
CA GLU A 204 -25.68 2.08 16.00
C GLU A 204 -25.36 3.52 16.41
N THR A 205 -24.23 4.07 15.94
CA THR A 205 -23.82 5.45 16.26
C THR A 205 -24.90 6.43 15.79
N PRO A 206 -25.46 7.27 16.68
CA PRO A 206 -26.47 8.25 16.33
C PRO A 206 -26.02 9.21 15.22
N MET A 207 -26.98 9.79 14.51
CA MET A 207 -26.70 10.78 13.48
C MET A 207 -26.07 12.03 14.09
N GLY A 208 -24.96 12.49 13.52
CA GLY A 208 -24.26 13.69 13.99
C GLY A 208 -24.75 14.98 13.32
N LEU A 209 -24.59 16.11 14.00
CA LEU A 209 -25.01 17.45 13.52
C LEU A 209 -24.40 17.87 12.16
N PHE A 210 -23.27 17.29 11.77
CA PHE A 210 -22.53 17.60 10.55
C PHE A 210 -22.43 16.41 9.58
N GLU A 211 -23.26 15.39 9.77
CA GLU A 211 -23.24 14.19 8.93
C GLU A 211 -23.69 14.53 7.50
N VAL A 212 -22.81 14.25 6.53
CA VAL A 212 -23.05 14.47 5.10
C VAL A 212 -23.48 13.19 4.41
N ALA A 213 -22.87 12.06 4.79
CA ALA A 213 -23.18 10.75 4.24
C ALA A 213 -22.76 9.65 5.20
N ARG A 214 -23.40 8.48 5.09
CA ARG A 214 -23.04 7.27 5.81
C ARG A 214 -23.04 6.09 4.86
N PHE A 215 -21.99 5.26 4.97
CA PHE A 215 -21.82 4.06 4.17
C PHE A 215 -21.51 2.88 5.09
N PRO A 216 -21.92 1.66 4.74
CA PRO A 216 -21.35 0.49 5.40
C PRO A 216 -19.86 0.41 5.06
N VAL A 217 -19.00 0.03 6.01
CA VAL A 217 -17.57 -0.24 5.74
C VAL A 217 -17.43 -1.47 4.86
N TRP A 218 -18.23 -2.50 5.15
CA TRP A 218 -18.21 -3.80 4.49
C TRP A 218 -19.41 -3.95 3.56
N LEU A 219 -19.18 -4.39 2.32
CA LEU A 219 -20.25 -4.75 1.40
C LEU A 219 -20.83 -6.09 1.88
N ALA A 220 -22.16 -6.14 2.07
CA ALA A 220 -22.92 -7.14 2.83
C ALA A 220 -22.86 -8.62 2.35
N TYR A 221 -21.90 -9.00 1.53
CA TYR A 221 -21.76 -10.35 0.97
C TYR A 221 -21.19 -11.40 1.94
N CYS A 222 -20.98 -11.08 3.21
CA CYS A 222 -20.67 -12.08 4.23
C CYS A 222 -21.55 -11.93 5.44
N SER A 223 -22.45 -12.91 5.62
CA SER A 223 -22.93 -13.28 6.94
C SER A 223 -21.71 -13.47 7.85
N ARG A 224 -21.72 -12.78 9.01
CA ARG A 224 -20.66 -12.81 10.06
C ARG A 224 -20.45 -14.19 10.72
N ALA A 225 -20.82 -15.28 10.08
CA ALA A 225 -20.68 -16.63 10.62
C ALA A 225 -19.22 -17.10 10.49
N GLY A 226 -18.38 -16.80 11.49
CA GLY A 226 -17.06 -17.44 11.58
C GLY A 226 -15.95 -16.72 12.34
N TRP A 227 -16.20 -15.62 13.04
CA TRP A 227 -15.20 -15.00 13.91
C TRP A 227 -15.54 -15.28 15.38
N GLN A 228 -15.16 -16.47 15.85
CA GLN A 228 -14.97 -16.80 17.27
C GLN A 228 -13.61 -17.45 17.45
#